data_AF-A0A7W6BJP0-F1
#
_entry.id   AF-A0A7W6BJP0-F1
#
_cell.length_a   1.000
_cell.length_b   1.000
_cell.length_c   1.000
_cell.angle_alpha   90.00
_cell.angle_beta   90.00
_cell.angle_gamma   90.00
#
_symmetry.space_group_name_H-M   'P 1'
#
loop_
_entity.id
_entity.type
_entity.pdbx_description
1 polymer ?
#
loop_
_entity_poly.entity_id
_entity_poly.type
_entity_poly.pdbx_seq_one_letter_code
_entity_poly.pdbx_strand_id
1 'polypeptide(L)'
;MAATKVMAGTWEWTDNHRHNERRAEMALTAGGQLTYMRIVIKAFPNHEELKFTIMLVYGVCVWRICHATDTGHLNPLSRPAHLPFGPFDTPHYHPWAENRPASLNAALPKNLKYANFLPAELTDFNACFEWFCTQTNIQIGNGQMPILPLPDRLL
;
A
#
# COMPACT_ATOMS: atom_id res chain seq x y z
N MET A 1 1.02 -16.71 16.83
CA MET A 1 0.92 -15.34 16.30
C MET A 1 2.13 -15.08 15.41
N ALA A 2 1.97 -14.37 14.29
CA ALA A 2 3.10 -14.00 13.45
C ALA A 2 3.95 -12.93 14.14
N ALA A 3 5.28 -12.99 13.98
CA ALA A 3 6.19 -11.99 14.56
C ALA A 3 5.90 -10.59 14.00
N THR A 4 5.95 -9.58 14.87
CA THR A 4 5.87 -8.17 14.46
C THR A 4 7.06 -7.80 13.59
N LYS A 5 6.78 -7.03 12.54
CA LYS A 5 7.79 -6.56 11.58
C LYS A 5 8.23 -5.15 11.93
N VAL A 6 9.49 -4.82 11.68
CA VAL A 6 10.05 -3.50 11.93
C VAL A 6 10.76 -3.01 10.67
N MET A 7 10.62 -1.73 10.35
CA MET A 7 11.32 -1.10 9.23
C MET A 7 12.82 -1.03 9.48
N ALA A 8 13.62 -1.38 8.47
CA ALA A 8 15.08 -1.39 8.55
C ALA A 8 15.68 -0.29 7.66
N GLY A 9 15.93 0.88 8.27
CA GLY A 9 16.59 2.01 7.62
C GLY A 9 15.79 3.30 7.64
N THR A 10 16.12 4.18 6.70
CA THR A 10 15.52 5.49 6.45
C THR A 10 14.87 5.52 5.07
N TRP A 11 13.83 6.34 4.92
CA TRP A 11 13.17 6.48 3.62
C TRP A 11 14.03 7.26 2.64
N GLU A 12 14.21 6.71 1.45
CA GLU A 12 14.85 7.38 0.32
C GLU A 12 13.89 7.42 -0.86
N TRP A 13 13.65 8.62 -1.38
CA TRP A 13 12.80 8.83 -2.55
C TRP A 13 13.65 8.82 -3.81
N THR A 14 13.21 8.03 -4.79
CA THR A 14 13.82 7.94 -6.10
C THR A 14 12.83 8.41 -7.17
N ASP A 15 13.37 9.04 -8.22
CA ASP A 15 12.62 9.28 -9.44
C ASP A 15 12.35 7.97 -10.15
N ASN A 16 11.09 7.71 -10.48
CA ASN A 16 10.74 6.58 -11.33
C ASN A 16 10.61 7.04 -12.80
N HIS A 17 10.73 6.11 -13.74
CA HIS A 17 10.70 6.36 -15.19
C HIS A 17 9.41 7.03 -15.71
N ARG A 18 8.35 7.12 -14.89
CA ARG A 18 7.12 7.84 -15.23
C ARG A 18 7.24 9.27 -14.72
N HIS A 19 7.11 10.25 -15.61
CA HIS A 19 7.41 11.68 -15.42
C HIS A 19 6.75 12.44 -14.25
N ASN A 20 6.02 11.78 -13.33
CA ASN A 20 5.40 12.38 -12.13
C ASN A 20 5.32 11.40 -10.95
N GLU A 21 6.01 10.25 -10.99
CA GLU A 21 5.98 9.25 -9.90
C GLU A 21 7.30 9.27 -9.13
N ARG A 22 7.23 9.55 -7.83
CA ARG A 22 8.33 9.35 -6.89
C ARG A 22 8.12 8.05 -6.13
N ARG A 23 9.18 7.28 -5.90
CA ARG A 23 9.08 5.95 -5.27
C ARG A 23 10.06 5.81 -4.12
N ALA A 24 9.57 5.30 -3.00
CA ALA A 24 10.39 4.94 -1.85
C ALA A 24 10.17 3.46 -1.48
N GLU A 25 11.21 2.81 -0.99
CA GLU A 25 11.17 1.42 -0.52
C GLU A 25 11.79 1.31 0.87
N MET A 26 11.27 0.42 1.70
CA MET A 26 11.80 0.12 3.03
C MET A 26 11.77 -1.38 3.27
N ALA A 27 12.92 -1.97 3.58
CA ALA A 27 13.00 -3.37 3.94
C ALA A 27 12.42 -3.61 5.34
N LEU A 28 11.90 -4.81 5.58
CA LEU A 28 11.35 -5.20 6.87
C LEU A 28 12.20 -6.27 7.52
N THR A 29 12.36 -6.18 8.84
CA THR A 29 12.93 -7.22 9.70
C THR A 29 11.85 -7.86 10.56
N ALA A 30 12.05 -9.10 10.97
CA ALA A 30 11.23 -9.79 11.97
C ALA A 30 12.14 -10.62 12.87
N GLY A 31 12.00 -10.47 14.19
CA GLY A 31 12.91 -11.13 15.15
C GLY A 31 14.39 -10.76 14.94
N GLY A 32 14.67 -9.53 14.49
CA GLY A 32 16.03 -9.05 14.21
C GLY A 32 16.63 -9.54 12.88
N GLN A 33 15.92 -10.36 12.10
CA GLN A 33 16.40 -10.85 10.81
C GLN A 33 15.71 -10.13 9.66
N LEU A 34 16.47 -9.84 8.59
CA LEU A 34 15.93 -9.27 7.37
C LEU A 34 14.95 -10.26 6.71
N THR A 35 13.80 -9.75 6.27
CA THR A 35 12.82 -10.54 5.53
C THR A 35 12.89 -10.26 4.04
N TYR A 36 12.23 -11.08 3.23
CA TYR A 36 11.99 -10.74 1.81
C TYR A 36 10.82 -9.76 1.62
N MET A 37 10.28 -9.21 2.70
CA MET A 37 9.19 -8.24 2.64
C MET A 37 9.75 -6.82 2.61
N ARG A 38 9.07 -5.96 1.86
CA ARG A 38 9.33 -4.53 1.81
C ARG A 38 8.03 -3.74 1.76
N ILE A 39 8.06 -2.55 2.33
CA ILE A 39 7.06 -1.53 2.04
C ILE A 39 7.52 -0.79 0.80
N VAL A 40 6.60 -0.54 -0.13
CA VAL A 40 6.84 0.30 -1.30
C VAL A 40 5.80 1.40 -1.31
N ILE A 41 6.24 2.64 -1.38
CA ILE A 41 5.38 3.81 -1.48
C ILE A 41 5.60 4.45 -2.84
N LYS A 42 4.50 4.80 -3.51
CA LYS A 42 4.54 5.65 -4.69
C LYS A 42 3.77 6.91 -4.40
N ALA A 43 4.36 8.06 -4.69
CA ALA A 43 3.76 9.37 -4.53
C ALA A 43 3.72 10.08 -5.88
N PHE A 44 2.69 10.90 -6.06
CA PHE A 44 2.50 11.69 -7.27
C PHE A 44 2.41 13.16 -6.87
N PRO A 45 3.55 13.80 -6.51
CA PRO A 45 3.55 15.12 -5.90
C PRO A 45 3.04 16.24 -6.81
N ASN A 46 3.11 16.05 -8.13
CA ASN A 46 2.60 17.00 -9.12
C ASN A 46 1.18 16.65 -9.61
N HIS A 47 0.43 15.87 -8.84
CA HIS A 47 -0.98 15.61 -9.12
C HIS A 47 -1.84 16.66 -8.40
N GLU A 48 -2.93 17.11 -9.03
CA GLU A 48 -3.81 18.16 -8.46
C GLU A 48 -4.38 17.76 -7.09
N GLU A 49 -4.75 16.49 -6.96
CA GLU A 49 -5.22 15.90 -5.71
C GLU A 49 -4.17 14.99 -5.06
N LEU A 50 -4.24 14.84 -3.73
CA LEU A 50 -3.37 13.95 -2.96
C LEU A 50 -3.46 12.52 -3.48
N LYS A 51 -2.36 12.06 -4.08
CA LYS A 51 -2.31 10.76 -4.74
C LYS A 51 -1.09 9.96 -4.34
N PHE A 52 -1.33 8.75 -3.82
CA PHE A 52 -0.27 7.82 -3.43
C PHE A 52 -0.75 6.36 -3.40
N THR A 53 0.21 5.45 -3.35
CA THR A 53 -0.04 4.03 -3.04
C THR A 53 0.92 3.55 -1.98
N ILE A 54 0.45 2.72 -1.05
CA ILE A 54 1.27 2.07 -0.02
C ILE A 54 1.12 0.57 -0.21
N MET A 55 2.21 -0.15 -0.42
CA MET A 55 2.19 -1.58 -0.75
C MET A 55 3.07 -2.37 0.22
N LEU A 56 2.58 -3.54 0.64
CA LEU A 56 3.42 -4.61 1.17
C LEU A 56 3.77 -5.55 0.02
N VAL A 57 5.06 -5.81 -0.17
CA VAL A 57 5.58 -6.65 -1.25
C VAL A 57 6.38 -7.81 -0.68
N TYR A 58 6.10 -9.02 -1.14
CA TYR A 58 6.87 -10.25 -0.90
C TYR A 58 7.05 -10.95 -2.26
N GLY A 59 8.08 -10.53 -3.02
CA GLY A 59 8.23 -10.85 -4.45
C GLY A 59 7.19 -10.15 -5.35
N VAL A 60 5.90 -10.24 -4.99
CA VAL A 60 4.76 -9.54 -5.59
C VAL A 60 4.03 -8.68 -4.54
N CYS A 61 3.15 -7.78 -4.99
CA CYS A 61 2.30 -7.02 -4.09
C CYS A 61 1.25 -7.93 -3.44
N VAL A 62 1.25 -8.01 -2.11
CA VAL A 62 0.34 -8.87 -1.32
C VAL A 62 -0.72 -8.07 -0.56
N TRP A 63 -0.48 -6.78 -0.34
CA TRP A 63 -1.43 -5.86 0.28
C TRP A 63 -1.19 -4.45 -0.27
N ARG A 64 -2.24 -3.66 -0.52
CA ARG A 64 -2.09 -2.29 -1.06
C ARG A 64 -3.18 -1.30 -0.63
N ILE A 65 -2.83 -0.06 -0.31
CA ILE A 65 -3.73 1.11 -0.38
C ILE A 65 -3.52 1.81 -1.72
N CYS A 66 -4.62 2.22 -2.33
CA CYS A 66 -4.67 3.16 -3.43
C CYS A 66 -5.41 4.42 -2.95
N HIS A 67 -4.68 5.49 -2.67
CA HIS A 67 -5.28 6.80 -2.41
C HIS A 67 -5.25 7.57 -3.72
N ALA A 68 -6.30 7.39 -4.52
CA ALA A 68 -6.50 8.04 -5.80
C ALA A 68 -8.01 8.09 -6.08
N THR A 69 -8.46 9.18 -6.67
CA THR A 69 -9.87 9.47 -6.99
C THR A 69 -10.16 9.36 -8.49
N ASP A 70 -9.11 9.28 -9.32
CA ASP A 70 -9.17 9.31 -10.77
C ASP A 70 -9.00 7.93 -11.43
N THR A 71 -8.83 6.87 -10.63
CA THR A 71 -8.56 5.50 -11.11
C THR A 71 -9.56 4.51 -10.53
N GLY A 72 -10.77 4.52 -11.08
CA GLY A 72 -11.86 3.63 -10.70
C GLY A 72 -11.73 2.20 -11.23
N HIS A 73 -12.20 1.23 -10.44
CA HIS A 73 -12.45 -0.14 -10.91
C HIS A 73 -13.61 -0.77 -10.14
N LEU A 74 -14.00 -1.98 -10.54
CA LEU A 74 -15.02 -2.80 -9.89
C LEU A 74 -14.41 -4.11 -9.43
N ASN A 75 -14.87 -4.61 -8.29
CA ASN A 75 -14.68 -6.01 -7.96
C ASN A 75 -15.46 -6.87 -8.97
N PRO A 76 -15.00 -8.09 -9.30
CA PRO A 76 -15.75 -8.97 -10.19
C PRO A 76 -17.10 -9.38 -9.58
N LEU A 77 -18.03 -9.84 -10.43
CA LEU A 77 -19.30 -10.42 -9.96
C LEU A 77 -19.10 -11.65 -9.06
N SER A 78 -17.99 -12.38 -9.24
CA SER A 78 -17.64 -13.57 -8.45
C SER A 78 -16.94 -13.28 -7.11
N ARG A 79 -16.96 -12.02 -6.64
CA ARG A 79 -16.35 -11.65 -5.36
C ARG A 79 -17.07 -12.29 -4.16
N PRO A 80 -16.38 -12.47 -3.02
CA PRO A 80 -17.04 -12.74 -1.74
C PRO A 80 -18.16 -11.74 -1.43
N ALA A 81 -19.29 -12.23 -0.91
CA ALA A 81 -20.50 -11.43 -0.72
C ALA A 81 -20.33 -10.25 0.26
N HIS A 82 -19.40 -10.35 1.22
CA HIS A 82 -19.10 -9.28 2.17
C HIS A 82 -18.29 -8.14 1.55
N LEU A 83 -17.72 -8.33 0.36
CA LEU A 83 -16.97 -7.28 -0.32
C LEU A 83 -17.91 -6.43 -1.19
N PRO A 84 -17.71 -5.10 -1.20
CA PRO A 84 -18.50 -4.22 -2.05
C PRO A 84 -18.22 -4.50 -3.53
N PHE A 85 -19.19 -4.18 -4.40
CA PHE A 85 -18.97 -4.28 -5.85
C PHE A 85 -18.11 -3.13 -6.37
N GLY A 86 -18.23 -1.95 -5.76
CA GLY A 86 -17.70 -0.67 -6.26
C GLY A 86 -18.84 0.25 -6.74
N PRO A 87 -18.53 1.33 -7.47
CA PRO A 87 -17.21 1.71 -7.99
C PRO A 87 -16.20 2.07 -6.90
N PHE A 88 -14.91 1.84 -7.19
CA PHE A 88 -13.79 2.30 -6.36
C PHE A 88 -13.12 3.54 -6.97
N ASP A 89 -13.92 4.59 -7.18
CA ASP A 89 -13.49 5.94 -7.60
C ASP A 89 -13.05 6.82 -6.42
N THR A 90 -12.90 6.21 -5.24
CA THR A 90 -12.44 6.81 -4.00
C THR A 90 -11.27 6.01 -3.43
N PRO A 91 -10.52 6.55 -2.45
CA PRO A 91 -9.48 5.81 -1.76
C PRO A 91 -9.96 4.45 -1.27
N HIS A 92 -9.20 3.41 -1.59
CA HIS A 92 -9.56 2.02 -1.32
C HIS A 92 -8.32 1.20 -1.05
N TYR A 93 -8.50 -0.02 -0.54
CA TYR A 93 -7.40 -0.93 -0.28
C TYR A 93 -7.69 -2.35 -0.74
N HIS A 94 -6.62 -3.11 -0.92
CA HIS A 94 -6.59 -4.48 -1.42
C HIS A 94 -5.95 -5.36 -0.34
N PRO A 95 -6.75 -5.96 0.54
CA PRO A 95 -6.22 -6.76 1.64
C PRO A 95 -5.75 -8.15 1.18
N TRP A 96 -4.64 -8.61 1.78
CA TRP A 96 -4.13 -9.97 1.53
C TRP A 96 -5.15 -11.05 1.88
N ALA A 97 -5.90 -10.91 2.98
CA ALA A 97 -6.83 -11.92 3.45
C ALA A 97 -7.88 -12.32 2.39
N GLU A 98 -8.30 -11.35 1.57
CA GLU A 98 -9.29 -11.54 0.49
C GLU A 98 -8.66 -11.98 -0.82
N ASN A 99 -7.40 -11.61 -1.04
CA ASN A 99 -6.68 -11.84 -2.30
C ASN A 99 -5.76 -13.06 -2.26
N ARG A 100 -5.55 -13.65 -1.08
CA ARG A 100 -4.67 -14.81 -0.94
C ARG A 100 -5.26 -16.03 -1.65
N PRO A 101 -4.44 -16.85 -2.30
CA PRO A 101 -4.89 -18.13 -2.84
C PRO A 101 -5.48 -19.02 -1.73
N ALA A 102 -6.49 -19.81 -2.09
CA ALA A 102 -7.13 -20.73 -1.14
C ALA A 102 -6.17 -21.82 -0.63
N SER A 103 -5.16 -22.18 -1.43
CA SER A 103 -4.08 -23.10 -1.05
C SER A 103 -2.75 -22.36 -1.00
N LEU A 104 -2.01 -22.53 0.10
CA LEU A 104 -0.69 -21.92 0.29
C LEU A 104 0.39 -22.47 -0.66
N ASN A 105 0.12 -23.60 -1.32
CA ASN A 105 1.01 -24.19 -2.32
C ASN A 105 0.79 -23.60 -3.73
N ALA A 106 -0.23 -22.76 -3.91
CA ALA A 106 -0.46 -22.08 -5.17
C ALA A 106 0.54 -20.93 -5.35
N ALA A 107 0.87 -20.61 -6.60
CA ALA A 107 1.66 -19.43 -6.91
C ALA A 107 0.97 -18.16 -6.35
N LEU A 108 1.79 -17.21 -5.87
CA LEU A 108 1.27 -15.92 -5.42
C LEU A 108 0.51 -15.22 -6.55
N PRO A 109 -0.59 -14.51 -6.24
CA PRO A 109 -1.37 -13.84 -7.26
C PRO A 109 -0.55 -12.75 -7.92
N LYS A 110 -0.63 -12.66 -9.25
CA LYS A 110 0.05 -11.60 -10.01
C LYS A 110 -0.51 -10.21 -9.68
N ASN A 111 -1.80 -10.13 -9.37
CA ASN A 111 -2.52 -8.91 -9.05
C ASN A 111 -3.46 -9.14 -7.86
N LEU A 112 -3.67 -8.10 -7.05
CA LEU A 112 -4.74 -8.06 -6.06
C LEU A 112 -6.03 -7.62 -6.76
N LYS A 113 -7.00 -8.53 -6.85
CA LYS A 113 -8.25 -8.36 -7.60
C LYS A 113 -9.35 -7.71 -6.76
N TYR A 114 -9.38 -8.03 -5.47
CA TYR A 114 -10.46 -7.65 -4.57
C TYR A 114 -10.06 -6.44 -3.74
N ALA A 115 -10.89 -5.40 -3.80
CA ALA A 115 -10.77 -4.19 -3.01
C ALA A 115 -11.90 -4.03 -2.00
N ASN A 116 -11.64 -3.16 -1.02
CA ASN A 116 -12.62 -2.64 -0.09
C ASN A 116 -12.41 -1.13 0.08
N PHE A 117 -13.44 -0.40 0.49
CA PHE A 117 -13.34 1.05 0.72
C PHE A 117 -12.45 1.33 1.92
N LEU A 118 -11.60 2.35 1.79
CA LEU A 118 -10.84 2.84 2.92
C LEU A 118 -11.80 3.47 3.96
N PRO A 119 -11.56 3.33 5.28
CA PRO A 119 -12.31 4.09 6.27
C PRO A 119 -12.31 5.59 5.97
N ALA A 120 -13.47 6.23 6.12
CA ALA A 120 -13.70 7.60 5.64
C ALA A 120 -12.84 8.66 6.38
N GLU A 121 -12.38 8.34 7.59
CA GLU A 121 -11.50 9.17 8.39
C GLU A 121 -10.04 9.17 7.91
N LEU A 122 -9.63 8.24 7.05
CA LEU A 122 -8.26 8.13 6.54
C LEU A 122 -8.09 8.99 5.28
N THR A 123 -8.05 10.30 5.46
CA THR A 123 -8.00 11.28 4.37
C THR A 123 -6.60 11.81 4.06
N ASP A 124 -5.63 11.57 4.96
CA ASP A 124 -4.24 11.98 4.78
C ASP A 124 -3.28 10.78 4.76
N PHE A 125 -2.07 11.05 4.32
CA PHE A 125 -1.04 10.03 4.14
C PHE A 125 -0.59 9.38 5.46
N ASN A 126 -0.42 10.16 6.53
CA ASN A 126 0.09 9.64 7.81
C ASN A 126 -0.94 8.69 8.42
N ALA A 127 -2.20 9.09 8.46
CA ALA A 127 -3.30 8.25 8.93
C ALA A 127 -3.41 6.95 8.11
N CYS A 128 -3.31 7.06 6.78
CA CYS A 128 -3.27 5.89 5.91
C CYS A 128 -2.08 4.97 6.19
N PHE A 129 -0.90 5.52 6.44
CA PHE A 129 0.32 4.77 6.69
C PHE A 129 0.32 4.07 8.06
N GLU A 130 -0.16 4.75 9.10
CA GLU A 130 -0.36 4.15 10.43
C GLU A 130 -1.38 3.02 10.40
N TRP A 131 -2.49 3.25 9.71
CA TRP A 131 -3.51 2.23 9.53
C TRP A 131 -2.97 1.05 8.74
N PHE A 132 -2.27 1.29 7.62
CA PHE A 132 -1.56 0.26 6.85
C PHE A 132 -0.65 -0.60 7.74
N CYS A 133 0.19 0.05 8.55
CA CYS A 133 1.14 -0.62 9.42
C CYS A 133 0.43 -1.49 10.46
N THR A 134 -0.67 -0.98 11.02
CA THR A 134 -1.55 -1.74 11.94
C THR A 134 -2.14 -2.97 11.26
N GLN A 135 -2.76 -2.80 10.08
CA GLN A 135 -3.37 -3.90 9.31
C GLN A 135 -2.37 -4.98 8.90
N THR A 136 -1.09 -4.61 8.76
CA THR A 136 -0.02 -5.52 8.31
C THR A 136 0.90 -5.98 9.43
N ASN A 137 0.63 -5.63 10.70
CA ASN A 137 1.47 -5.92 11.87
C ASN A 137 2.93 -5.47 11.67
N ILE A 138 3.09 -4.20 11.29
CA ILE A 138 4.37 -3.50 11.14
C ILE A 138 4.44 -2.41 12.20
N GLN A 139 5.54 -2.36 12.94
CA GLN A 139 5.83 -1.30 13.89
C GLN A 139 6.54 -0.15 13.19
N ILE A 140 6.08 1.07 13.45
CA ILE A 140 6.72 2.31 13.04
C ILE A 140 7.71 2.71 14.14
N GLY A 141 9.00 2.71 13.83
CA GLY A 141 10.04 3.22 14.73
C GLY A 141 10.09 4.74 14.76
N ASN A 142 10.83 5.28 15.72
CA ASN A 142 11.03 6.72 15.82
C ASN A 142 11.68 7.28 14.55
N GLY A 143 11.12 8.36 13.99
CA GLY A 143 11.59 8.98 12.74
C GLY A 143 11.37 8.14 11.48
N GLN A 144 10.64 7.02 11.56
CA GLN A 144 10.36 6.16 10.41
C GLN A 144 9.01 6.45 9.73
N MET A 145 8.31 7.52 10.13
CA MET A 145 7.17 8.02 9.37
C MET A 145 7.68 8.64 8.06
N PRO A 146 7.28 8.14 6.88
CA PRO A 146 7.68 8.75 5.62
C PRO A 146 7.08 10.15 5.48
N ILE A 147 7.84 11.06 4.89
CA ILE A 147 7.34 12.36 4.47
C ILE A 147 7.17 12.30 2.96
N LEU A 148 5.98 12.61 2.45
CA LEU A 148 5.73 12.66 1.01
C LEU A 148 6.60 13.76 0.36
N PRO A 149 7.12 13.53 -0.86
CA PRO A 149 7.85 14.54 -1.59
C PRO A 149 6.91 15.72 -1.91
N LEU A 150 7.47 16.93 -1.92
CA LEU A 150 6.74 18.13 -2.30
C LEU A 150 6.62 18.24 -3.84
N PRO A 151 5.60 18.97 -4.35
CA PRO A 151 5.53 19.32 -5.76
C PRO A 151 6.80 20.05 -6.20
N ASP A 152 7.33 19.70 -7.38
CA ASP A 152 8.46 20.40 -8.00
C ASP A 152 8.01 21.37 -9.11
N ARG A 153 6.70 21.46 -9.33
CA ARG A 153 6.03 22.39 -10.24
C ARG A 153 4.89 23.10 -9.52
N LEU A 154 4.67 24.36 -9.88
CA LEU A 154 3.41 25.03 -9.58
C LEU A 154 2.37 24.46 -10.55
N LEU A 155 1.28 23.93 -9.99
CA LEU A 155 0.12 23.45 -10.75
C LEU A 155 -0.71 24.62 -11.27
#